data_AF-A0A432HTK5-F1
#
_entry.id   AF-A0A432HTK5-F1
#
_cell.length_a   1.000
_cell.length_b   1.000
_cell.length_c   1.000
_cell.angle_alpha   90.00
_cell.angle_beta   90.00
_cell.angle_gamma   90.00
#
_symmetry.space_group_name_H-M   'P 1'
#
loop_
_entity.id
_entity.type
_entity.pdbx_description
1 polymer ?
#
loop_
_entity_poly.entity_id
_entity_poly.type
_entity_poly.pdbx_seq_one_letter_code
_entity_poly.pdbx_strand_id
1 'polypeptide(L)' 'MRGVLLRVARSRTPALVVGLVLLAPATVIAVGDYGWESWLTDGLGLIGGATGAALVLTGLAGRRADWIDPDDPIAR' A
#
# COMPACT_ATOMS: atom_id res chain seq x y z
N MET A 1 -15.17 11.37 3.38
CA MET A 1 -14.35 10.16 3.19
C MET A 1 -13.06 10.40 2.40
N ARG A 2 -13.08 11.14 1.27
CA ARG A 2 -11.89 11.47 0.45
C ARG A 2 -10.65 11.96 1.22
N GLY A 3 -10.81 12.84 2.20
CA GLY A 3 -9.68 13.40 2.97
C GLY A 3 -8.96 12.39 3.86
N VAL A 4 -9.65 11.33 4.31
CA VAL A 4 -9.05 10.30 5.18
C VAL A 4 -8.12 9.40 4.39
N LEU A 5 -8.53 8.98 3.18
CA LEU A 5 -7.70 8.18 2.27
C LEU A 5 -6.40 8.90 1.92
N LEU A 6 -6.49 10.19 1.60
CA LEU A 6 -5.31 11.02 1.34
C LEU A 6 -4.43 11.12 2.58
N ARG A 7 -5.01 11.23 3.78
CA ARG A 7 -4.24 11.30 5.02
C ARG A 7 -3.50 10.00 5.30
N VAL A 8 -4.15 8.85 5.10
CA VAL A 8 -3.54 7.51 5.21
C VAL A 8 -2.39 7.36 4.22
N ALA A 9 -2.59 7.73 2.95
CA ALA A 9 -1.54 7.63 1.94
C ALA A 9 -0.40 8.64 2.15
N ARG A 10 -0.67 9.79 2.78
CA ARG A 10 0.33 10.87 2.97
C ARG A 10 1.21 10.68 4.20
N SER A 11 0.78 9.91 5.19
CA SER A 11 1.59 9.61 6.38
C SER A 11 2.12 8.18 6.37
N ARG A 12 3.44 8.08 6.64
CA ARG A 12 4.21 6.84 6.54
C ARG A 12 3.65 5.71 7.40
N THR A 13 3.40 5.99 8.67
CA THR A 13 2.93 4.98 9.63
C THR A 13 1.57 4.37 9.25
N PRO A 14 0.49 5.15 9.01
CA PRO A 14 -0.79 4.55 8.65
C PRO A 14 -0.78 3.92 7.25
N ALA A 15 -0.01 4.43 6.28
CA ALA A 15 0.17 3.75 5.00
C ALA A 15 0.75 2.34 5.20
N LEU A 16 1.80 2.21 6.02
CA LEU A 16 2.41 0.92 6.32
C LEU A 16 1.47 -0.01 7.11
N VAL A 17 0.80 0.50 8.15
CA VAL A 17 -0.10 -0.32 8.98
C VAL A 17 -1.29 -0.81 8.17
N VAL A 18 -1.98 0.07 7.46
CA VAL A 18 -3.14 -0.31 6.63
C VAL A 18 -2.69 -1.22 5.49
N GLY A 19 -1.54 -0.90 4.89
CA GLY A 19 -0.94 -1.73 3.85
C GLY A 19 -0.65 -3.15 4.32
N LEU A 20 0.00 -3.32 5.48
CA LEU A 20 0.30 -4.62 6.06
C LEU A 20 -0.96 -5.39 6.47
N VAL A 21 -1.95 -4.71 7.05
CA VAL A 21 -3.23 -5.34 7.44
C VAL A 21 -3.98 -5.90 6.23
N LEU A 22 -3.90 -5.24 5.07
CA LEU A 22 -4.48 -5.75 3.83
C LEU A 22 -3.61 -6.83 3.17
N LEU A 23 -2.29 -6.60 3.14
CA LEU A 23 -1.36 -7.46 2.43
C LEU A 23 -1.16 -8.82 3.11
N ALA A 24 -1.08 -8.85 4.45
CA ALA A 24 -0.81 -10.07 5.20
C ALA A 24 -1.85 -11.18 4.96
N PRO A 25 -3.17 -10.97 5.16
CA PRO A 25 -4.17 -12.00 4.91
C PRO A 25 -4.25 -12.37 3.43
N ALA A 26 -4.11 -11.41 2.51
CA ALA A 26 -4.09 -11.68 1.07
C ALA A 26 -2.91 -12.60 0.68
N THR A 27 -1.73 -12.41 1.29
CA THR A 27 -0.56 -13.25 1.05
C THR A 27 -0.74 -14.64 1.64
N VAL A 28 -1.35 -14.75 2.82
CA VAL A 28 -1.65 -16.04 3.47
C VAL A 28 -2.59 -16.88 2.60
N ILE A 29 -3.62 -16.24 2.04
CA ILE A 29 -4.56 -16.88 1.11
C ILE A 29 -3.84 -17.26 -0.19
N ALA A 30 -3.08 -16.35 -0.81
CA ALA A 30 -2.40 -16.62 -2.09
C ALA A 30 -1.34 -17.73 -2.04
N VAL A 31 -0.80 -18.07 -0.87
CA VAL A 31 0.23 -19.12 -0.72
C VAL A 31 -0.36 -20.44 -0.23
N GLY A 32 -1.50 -20.40 0.47
CA GLY A 32 -2.15 -21.60 1.00
C GLY A 32 -3.27 -22.07 0.09
N ASP A 33 -3.40 -23.38 -0.06
CA ASP A 33 -4.53 -23.96 -0.81
C ASP A 33 -5.65 -24.28 0.19
N TYR A 34 -6.65 -23.39 0.29
CA TYR A 34 -7.72 -23.52 1.28
C TYR A 34 -8.99 -24.12 0.65
N GLY A 35 -9.52 -25.19 1.24
CA GLY A 35 -10.73 -25.86 0.71
C GLY A 35 -12.03 -25.05 0.74
N TRP A 36 -12.05 -23.88 1.39
CA TRP A 36 -13.20 -22.95 1.41
C TRP A 36 -13.06 -21.81 0.40
N GLU A 37 -11.96 -21.78 -0.35
CA GLU A 37 -11.66 -20.72 -1.29
C GLU A 37 -12.61 -20.78 -2.48
N SER A 38 -13.05 -19.61 -2.91
CA SER A 38 -13.95 -19.41 -4.04
C SER A 38 -13.40 -18.32 -4.94
N TRP A 39 -13.91 -18.24 -6.17
CA TRP A 39 -13.57 -17.18 -7.11
C TRP A 39 -13.73 -15.76 -6.52
N LEU A 40 -14.66 -15.59 -5.56
CA LEU A 40 -14.88 -14.31 -4.89
C LEU A 40 -13.77 -13.99 -3.89
N THR A 41 -13.37 -14.96 -3.06
CA THR A 41 -12.32 -14.75 -2.04
C THR A 41 -10.96 -14.60 -2.70
N ASP A 42 -10.73 -15.28 -3.82
CA ASP A 42 -9.54 -15.13 -4.65
C ASP A 42 -9.46 -13.71 -5.26
N GLY A 43 -10.56 -13.22 -5.84
CA GLY A 43 -10.65 -11.84 -6.34
C GLY A 43 -10.46 -10.78 -5.25
N LEU A 44 -11.05 -10.97 -4.07
CA LEU A 44 -10.84 -10.08 -2.92
C LEU A 44 -9.40 -10.14 -2.40
N GLY A 45 -8.77 -11.32 -2.45
CA GLY A 45 -7.36 -11.53 -2.15
C GLY A 45 -6.46 -10.73 -3.10
N LEU A 46 -6.73 -10.77 -4.40
CA LEU A 46 -5.99 -9.99 -5.41
C LEU A 46 -6.13 -8.49 -5.19
N ILE A 47 -7.35 -7.98 -5.02
CA ILE A 47 -7.59 -6.55 -4.81
C ILE A 47 -6.96 -6.07 -3.50
N GLY A 48 -7.19 -6.83 -2.42
CA GLY A 48 -6.65 -6.54 -1.09
C GLY A 48 -5.14 -6.59 -1.07
N GLY A 49 -4.54 -7.62 -1.69
CA GLY A 49 -3.10 -7.79 -1.81
C GLY A 49 -2.45 -6.69 -2.62
N ALA A 50 -2.98 -6.36 -3.80
CA ALA A 50 -2.45 -5.28 -4.64
C ALA A 50 -2.54 -3.92 -3.94
N THR A 51 -3.67 -3.63 -3.30
CA THR A 51 -3.88 -2.38 -2.54
C THR A 51 -2.95 -2.30 -1.34
N GLY A 52 -2.83 -3.40 -0.60
CA GLY A 52 -1.93 -3.52 0.56
C GLY A 52 -0.47 -3.29 0.16
N ALA A 53 -0.01 -3.96 -0.89
CA ALA A 53 1.33 -3.79 -1.44
C ALA A 53 1.59 -2.35 -1.88
N ALA A 54 0.64 -1.71 -2.58
CA ALA A 54 0.75 -0.32 -3.01
C ALA A 54 0.89 0.64 -1.80
N LEU A 55 0.14 0.42 -0.72
CA LEU A 55 0.23 1.24 0.49
C LEU A 55 1.54 1.03 1.25
N VAL A 56 2.02 -0.22 1.32
CA VAL A 56 3.33 -0.55 1.89
C VAL A 56 4.43 0.16 1.09
N LEU A 57 4.45 0.00 -0.23
CA LEU A 57 5.41 0.66 -1.12
C LEU A 57 5.36 2.19 -0.99
N THR A 58 4.17 2.78 -0.90
CA THR A 58 3.98 4.23 -0.69
C THR A 58 4.59 4.67 0.64
N GLY A 59 4.36 3.91 1.72
CA GLY A 59 4.95 4.20 3.03
C GLY A 59 6.47 4.04 3.06
N LEU A 60 7.02 3.06 2.34
CA LEU A 60 8.46 2.82 2.23
C LEU A 60 9.17 3.87 1.36
N ALA A 61 8.62 4.19 0.19
CA ALA A 61 9.15 5.21 -0.71
C ALA A 61 9.14 6.61 -0.05
N GLY A 62 8.23 6.82 0.90
CA GLY A 62 8.09 8.08 1.62
C GLY A 62 7.66 9.22 0.70
N ARG A 63 7.78 10.45 1.20
CA ARG A 63 7.60 11.65 0.36
C ARG A 63 8.96 12.16 -0.08
N ARG A 64 9.07 12.52 -1.36
CA ARG A 64 10.09 13.49 -1.78
C ARG A 64 9.90 14.75 -0.94
N ALA A 65 11.01 15.20 -0.37
CA ALA A 65 11.16 16.51 0.18
C ALA A 65 10.62 17.56 -0.81
N ASP A 66 9.58 18.28 -0.41
CA ASP A 66 8.99 19.37 -1.19
C ASP A 66 9.86 20.63 -1.19
N TRP A 67 10.88 20.67 -0.33
CA TRP A 67 11.88 21.75 -0.27
C TRP A 67 13.04 21.57 -1.25
N ILE A 68 13.12 20.45 -1.97
CA ILE A 68 14.12 20.26 -3.03
C ILE A 68 13.54 20.90 -4.29
N ASP A 69 14.07 22.06 -4.65
CA ASP A 69 13.70 22.73 -5.89
C ASP A 69 14.32 21.97 -7.07
N PRO A 70 13.50 21.42 -8.00
CA PRO A 70 14.01 20.70 -9.16
C PRO A 70 14.82 21.58 -10.12
N ASP A 71 14.70 22.91 -10.01
CA ASP A 71 15.43 23.89 -10.82
C ASP A 71 16.66 24.48 -10.10
N ASP A 72 17.06 23.93 -8.93
CA ASP A 72 18.25 24.38 -8.20
C ASP A 72 19.54 24.06 -9.00
N PRO A 73 20.28 25.09 -9.46
CA PRO A 73 21.45 24.91 -10.33
C PRO A 73 22.64 24.23 -9.62
N ILE A 74 22.59 24.02 -8.29
CA ILE A 74 23.66 23.41 -7.51
C ILE A 74 23.54 21.85 -7.50
N ALA A 75 22.45 21.29 -8.02
CA ALA A 75 22.16 19.85 -7.97
C ALA A 75 22.64 19.03 -9.19
N ARG A 76 23.39 19.61 -10.14
CA ARG A 76 23.91 18.93 -11.34
C ARG A 76 25.33 18.39 -11.14
#